data_AF-A0AAW7ZA02-F1
#
_entry.id   AF-A0AAW7ZA02-F1
#
_cell.length_a   1.000
_cell.length_b   1.000
_cell.length_c   1.000
_cell.angle_alpha   90.00
_cell.angle_beta   90.00
_cell.angle_gamma   90.00
#
_symmetry.space_group_name_H-M   'P 1'
#
loop_
_entity.id
_entity.type
_entity.pdbx_description
1 polymer ?
#
loop_
_entity_poly.entity_id
_entity_poly.type
_entity_poly.pdbx_seq_one_letter_code
_entity_poly.pdbx_strand_id
1 'polypeptide(L)'
;MQLQQASDLNHEVQPAYIANLLGEFNNMSEVSSVQELLREFGIIAEYIPGDQARSAVYQRANINIFHMPMSEVITQKRFQTRFSRPYLTVSFFGPSETAGALRDIGLALGLDTNAVEKNVRKGLLGVTNDINSYGSEVYGKRILLLHDGYQGDLIESVLTDLGVKSIRDKRFKYQNMRQENVKQLAMEQKAQLIIGPFYDVFVKGLPYMTMPDPETSYLGFSGFTNLAKSISQMSKLRYHE
;
A
#
# COMPACT_ATOMS: atom_id res chain seq x y z
N MET A 1 -42.82 15.16 -33.26
CA MET A 1 -42.48 15.69 -31.92
C MET A 1 -41.75 14.57 -31.19
N GLN A 2 -40.44 14.48 -31.41
CA GLN A 2 -39.60 13.33 -31.02
C GLN A 2 -38.33 13.86 -30.36
N LEU A 3 -37.96 13.16 -29.28
CA LEU A 3 -36.61 12.93 -28.74
C LEU A 3 -35.97 14.10 -27.95
N GLN A 4 -35.80 13.96 -26.62
CA GLN A 4 -34.64 13.34 -25.91
C GLN A 4 -33.68 14.50 -25.51
N GLN A 5 -33.26 14.72 -24.26
CA GLN A 5 -32.31 13.96 -23.44
C GLN A 5 -32.28 14.63 -22.04
N ALA A 6 -32.48 13.89 -20.95
CA ALA A 6 -31.39 13.36 -20.10
C ALA A 6 -30.39 14.44 -19.64
N SER A 7 -30.72 15.12 -18.54
CA SER A 7 -29.78 15.93 -17.77
C SER A 7 -29.29 15.14 -16.55
N ASP A 8 -28.70 13.97 -16.77
CA ASP A 8 -27.79 13.37 -15.79
C ASP A 8 -26.41 14.00 -16.03
N LEU A 9 -26.26 15.24 -15.54
CA LEU A 9 -24.99 15.94 -15.54
C LEU A 9 -24.07 15.27 -14.51
N ASN A 10 -23.04 14.61 -15.05
CA ASN A 10 -21.81 14.22 -14.37
C ASN A 10 -21.50 15.14 -13.18
N HIS A 11 -21.76 14.67 -11.97
CA HIS A 11 -21.16 15.27 -10.78
C HIS A 11 -19.71 14.82 -10.73
N GLU A 12 -18.84 15.46 -11.51
CA GLU A 12 -17.43 15.51 -11.14
C GLU A 12 -17.39 16.14 -9.75
N VAL A 13 -17.08 15.31 -8.75
CA VAL A 13 -16.85 15.78 -7.38
C VAL A 13 -15.63 16.69 -7.46
N GLN A 14 -15.85 18.01 -7.50
CA GLN A 14 -14.75 18.94 -7.32
C GLN A 14 -14.19 18.72 -5.92
N PRO A 15 -12.88 18.41 -5.77
CA PRO A 15 -12.33 18.10 -4.46
C PRO A 15 -12.43 19.31 -3.53
N ALA A 16 -13.06 19.11 -2.37
CA ALA A 16 -13.33 20.19 -1.41
C ALA A 16 -12.17 20.39 -0.40
N TYR A 17 -11.26 19.41 -0.30
CA TYR A 17 -10.20 19.40 0.69
C TYR A 17 -8.83 19.23 0.04
N ILE A 18 -7.84 19.90 0.61
CA ILE A 18 -6.43 19.77 0.26
C ILE A 18 -5.72 19.02 1.39
N ALA A 19 -4.94 18.01 1.06
CA ALA A 19 -4.10 17.27 1.99
C ALA A 19 -2.63 17.41 1.63
N ASN A 20 -1.76 17.47 2.64
CA ASN A 20 -0.35 17.16 2.44
C ASN A 20 -0.17 15.65 2.64
N LEU A 21 0.47 14.99 1.69
CA LEU A 21 0.86 13.58 1.77
C LEU A 21 2.36 13.50 2.06
N LEU A 22 2.73 12.85 3.16
CA LEU A 22 4.09 12.75 3.67
C LEU A 22 4.39 11.31 4.08
N GLY A 23 5.65 11.03 4.40
CA GLY A 23 6.08 9.73 4.90
C GLY A 23 6.76 8.89 3.83
N GLU A 24 6.64 7.57 3.95
CA GLU A 24 7.46 6.64 3.18
C GLU A 24 6.76 6.20 1.91
N PHE A 25 7.22 6.79 0.80
CA PHE A 25 6.88 6.35 -0.54
C PHE A 25 8.16 5.95 -1.25
N ASN A 26 8.14 4.77 -1.85
CA ASN A 26 9.32 4.16 -2.47
C ASN A 26 9.51 4.64 -3.91
N ASN A 27 8.43 5.03 -4.58
CA ASN A 27 8.45 5.53 -5.95
C ASN A 27 7.24 6.44 -6.23
N MET A 28 7.24 7.10 -7.39
CA MET A 28 6.14 8.00 -7.78
C MET A 28 4.84 7.28 -8.14
N SER A 29 4.88 5.98 -8.44
CA SER A 29 3.67 5.19 -8.70
C SER A 29 2.86 5.00 -7.42
N GLU A 30 3.53 4.79 -6.27
CA GLU A 30 2.91 4.70 -4.95
C GLU A 30 2.27 6.03 -4.56
N VAL A 31 3.00 7.14 -4.74
CA VAL A 31 2.48 8.49 -4.53
C VAL A 31 1.23 8.72 -5.37
N SER A 32 1.30 8.46 -6.67
CA SER A 32 0.19 8.69 -7.61
C SER A 32 -1.02 7.83 -7.26
N SER A 33 -0.80 6.57 -6.86
CA SER A 33 -1.88 5.65 -6.47
C SER A 33 -2.65 6.17 -5.25
N VAL A 34 -1.94 6.68 -4.24
CA VAL A 34 -2.58 7.25 -3.05
C VAL A 34 -3.24 8.59 -3.37
N GLN A 35 -2.64 9.43 -4.23
CA GLN A 35 -3.27 10.68 -4.68
C GLN A 35 -4.57 10.42 -5.45
N GLU A 36 -4.63 9.40 -6.31
CA GLU A 36 -5.84 9.01 -7.03
C GLU A 36 -6.92 8.48 -6.09
N LEU A 37 -6.55 7.60 -5.14
CA LEU A 37 -7.44 7.12 -4.10
C LEU A 37 -8.07 8.29 -3.30
N LEU A 38 -7.24 9.24 -2.86
CA LEU A 38 -7.70 10.41 -2.12
C LEU A 38 -8.54 11.35 -2.98
N ARG A 39 -8.23 11.47 -4.29
CA ARG A 39 -9.02 12.26 -5.24
C ARG A 39 -10.42 11.69 -5.42
N GLU A 40 -10.56 10.37 -5.55
CA GLU A 40 -11.88 9.71 -5.56
C GLU A 40 -12.66 9.95 -4.26
N PHE A 41 -11.93 10.10 -3.15
CA PHE A 41 -12.48 10.46 -1.85
C PHE A 41 -12.77 11.97 -1.67
N GLY A 42 -12.58 12.77 -2.73
CA GLY A 42 -12.85 14.21 -2.72
C GLY A 42 -11.73 15.07 -2.14
N ILE A 43 -10.50 14.56 -2.09
CA ILE A 43 -9.33 15.22 -1.50
C ILE A 43 -8.22 15.36 -2.56
N ILE A 44 -7.74 16.57 -2.80
CA ILE A 44 -6.51 16.80 -3.56
C ILE A 44 -5.33 16.66 -2.61
N ALA A 45 -4.52 15.64 -2.81
CA ALA A 45 -3.30 15.44 -2.02
C ALA A 45 -2.06 15.93 -2.78
N GLU A 46 -1.23 16.75 -2.15
CA GLU A 46 0.09 17.14 -2.62
C GLU A 46 1.16 16.34 -1.88
N TYR A 47 2.04 15.64 -2.61
CA TYR A 47 3.16 14.93 -1.98
C TYR A 47 4.25 15.92 -1.58
N ILE A 48 4.63 15.88 -0.31
CA ILE A 48 5.69 16.72 0.27
C ILE A 48 6.87 15.82 0.64
N PRO A 49 7.98 15.88 -0.12
CA PRO A 49 9.21 15.20 0.25
C PRO A 49 9.70 15.60 1.65
N GLY A 50 10.33 14.67 2.37
CA GLY A 50 10.69 14.86 3.78
C GLY A 50 11.60 16.07 4.05
N ASP A 51 12.51 16.40 3.12
CA ASP A 51 13.40 17.58 3.19
C ASP A 51 12.66 18.93 2.99
N GLN A 52 11.47 18.89 2.40
CA GLN A 52 10.60 20.05 2.17
C GLN A 52 9.54 20.22 3.26
N ALA A 53 9.43 19.27 4.18
CA ALA A 53 8.38 19.19 5.19
C ALA A 53 8.58 20.22 6.33
N ARG A 54 8.17 21.46 6.07
CA ARG A 54 8.35 22.62 6.98
C ARG A 54 7.03 23.14 7.54
N SER A 55 7.13 23.88 8.65
CA SER A 55 5.98 24.47 9.37
C SER A 55 4.97 25.21 8.48
N ALA A 56 5.45 25.98 7.49
CA ALA A 56 4.58 26.73 6.58
C ALA A 56 3.77 25.83 5.64
N VAL A 57 4.30 24.67 5.24
CA VAL A 57 3.61 23.71 4.37
C VAL A 57 2.44 23.08 5.12
N TYR A 58 2.67 22.68 6.37
CA TYR A 58 1.66 22.00 7.19
C TYR A 58 0.40 22.82 7.46
N GLN A 59 0.50 24.15 7.47
CA GLN A 59 -0.63 25.03 7.77
C GLN A 59 -1.53 25.32 6.55
N ARG A 60 -1.03 25.09 5.33
CA ARG A 60 -1.73 25.39 4.07
C ARG A 60 -2.77 24.35 3.69
N ALA A 61 -2.61 23.11 4.14
CA ALA A 61 -3.55 22.03 3.87
C ALA A 61 -4.65 21.95 4.94
N ASN A 62 -5.77 21.29 4.59
CA ASN A 62 -6.83 20.95 5.53
C ASN A 62 -6.40 19.83 6.47
N ILE A 63 -5.54 18.90 6.03
CA ILE A 63 -5.02 17.77 6.80
C ILE A 63 -3.61 17.39 6.36
N ASN A 64 -2.80 16.88 7.29
CA ASN A 64 -1.49 16.30 7.00
C ASN A 64 -1.53 14.79 7.23
N ILE A 65 -1.29 14.00 6.18
CA ILE A 65 -1.39 12.54 6.19
C ILE A 65 0.02 11.97 6.05
N PHE A 66 0.45 11.18 7.03
CA PHE A 66 1.76 10.54 7.06
C PHE A 66 1.60 9.05 6.83
N HIS A 67 2.02 8.59 5.65
CA HIS A 67 2.07 7.17 5.32
C HIS A 67 3.29 6.51 5.99
N MET A 68 3.05 5.47 6.81
CA MET A 68 4.08 4.60 7.39
C MET A 68 5.37 5.31 7.85
N PRO A 69 5.35 6.16 8.89
CA PRO A 69 6.57 6.79 9.37
C PRO A 69 7.45 5.79 10.13
N MET A 70 8.67 5.49 9.65
CA MET A 70 9.69 4.70 10.37
C MET A 70 10.16 5.32 11.68
N SER A 71 9.78 6.58 11.97
CA SER A 71 10.00 7.22 13.27
C SER A 71 8.69 7.70 13.87
N GLU A 72 7.86 6.74 14.26
CA GLU A 72 6.86 6.97 15.30
C GLU A 72 7.54 7.50 16.57
N VAL A 73 6.75 8.11 17.47
CA VAL A 73 7.07 8.52 18.85
C VAL A 73 7.30 10.01 19.10
N ILE A 74 8.14 10.77 18.37
CA ILE A 74 8.49 12.14 18.85
C ILE A 74 7.44 13.21 18.47
N THR A 75 6.58 12.99 17.47
CA THR A 75 5.94 14.12 16.77
C THR A 75 4.44 13.96 16.49
N GLN A 76 3.65 13.28 17.32
CA GLN A 76 2.18 13.47 17.30
C GLN A 76 1.76 14.56 18.29
N LYS A 77 2.10 14.41 19.58
CA LYS A 77 1.81 15.44 20.60
C LYS A 77 2.48 16.78 20.29
N ARG A 78 3.76 16.78 19.89
CA ARG A 78 4.48 18.02 19.55
C ARG A 78 3.94 18.73 18.31
N PHE A 79 3.32 17.99 17.40
CA PHE A 79 2.80 18.54 16.15
C PHE A 79 1.41 19.14 16.37
N GLN A 80 0.50 18.46 17.07
CA GLN A 80 -0.79 19.03 17.46
C GLN A 80 -0.64 20.26 18.38
N THR A 81 0.32 20.27 19.31
CA THR A 81 0.56 21.45 20.16
C THR A 81 1.11 22.65 19.34
N ARG A 82 1.72 22.40 18.19
CA ARG A 82 2.44 23.43 17.39
C ARG A 82 1.67 23.88 16.14
N PHE A 83 0.71 23.09 15.66
CA PHE A 83 -0.05 23.36 14.44
C PHE A 83 -1.53 23.06 14.65
N SER A 84 -2.40 24.00 14.25
CA SER A 84 -3.86 23.88 14.40
C SER A 84 -4.53 22.97 13.37
N ARG A 85 -3.77 22.39 12.44
CA ARG A 85 -4.32 21.52 11.38
C ARG A 85 -4.29 20.05 11.82
N PRO A 86 -5.32 19.25 11.50
CA PRO A 86 -5.31 17.81 11.69
C PRO A 86 -4.07 17.13 11.11
N TYR A 87 -3.63 16.09 11.80
CA TYR A 87 -2.50 15.24 11.45
C TYR A 87 -2.94 13.78 11.68
N LEU A 88 -2.59 12.89 10.75
CA LEU A 88 -2.81 11.45 10.89
C LEU A 88 -1.56 10.67 10.48
N THR A 89 -1.29 9.60 11.23
CA THR A 89 -0.38 8.53 10.83
C THR A 89 -1.22 7.35 10.36
N VAL A 90 -1.05 6.93 9.11
CA VAL A 90 -1.86 5.86 8.50
C VAL A 90 -1.02 4.95 7.61
N SER A 91 -1.55 3.79 7.26
CA SER A 91 -1.02 2.95 6.20
C SER A 91 -2.04 2.84 5.07
N PHE A 92 -1.56 2.83 3.83
CA PHE A 92 -2.35 2.47 2.65
C PHE A 92 -1.95 1.08 2.13
N PHE A 93 -1.26 0.28 2.94
CA PHE A 93 -0.76 -1.03 2.53
C PHE A 93 -1.81 -2.11 2.80
N GLY A 94 -2.57 -2.47 1.77
CA GLY A 94 -3.63 -3.46 1.83
C GLY A 94 -5.04 -2.89 2.11
N PRO A 95 -6.10 -3.69 1.89
CA PRO A 95 -7.48 -3.18 1.90
C PRO A 95 -7.95 -2.73 3.28
N SER A 96 -7.57 -3.46 4.34
CA SER A 96 -7.94 -3.17 5.72
C SER A 96 -7.34 -1.86 6.21
N GLU A 97 -6.03 -1.68 6.03
CA GLU A 97 -5.31 -0.45 6.36
C GLU A 97 -5.85 0.74 5.56
N THR A 98 -6.06 0.56 4.24
CA THR A 98 -6.64 1.59 3.37
C THR A 98 -8.03 2.01 3.84
N ALA A 99 -8.89 1.05 4.20
CA ALA A 99 -10.23 1.34 4.73
C ALA A 99 -10.17 2.07 6.08
N GLY A 100 -9.27 1.68 6.98
CA GLY A 100 -9.01 2.38 8.24
C GLY A 100 -8.56 3.82 8.01
N ALA A 101 -7.57 4.02 7.13
CA ALA A 101 -7.04 5.32 6.77
C ALA A 101 -8.14 6.27 6.25
N LEU A 102 -9.00 5.81 5.34
CA LEU A 102 -10.10 6.64 4.82
C LEU A 102 -11.12 7.02 5.91
N ARG A 103 -11.39 6.12 6.86
CA ARG A 103 -12.27 6.41 8.01
C ARG A 103 -11.66 7.45 8.93
N ASP A 104 -10.38 7.31 9.25
CA ASP A 104 -9.66 8.25 10.12
C ASP A 104 -9.55 9.63 9.47
N ILE A 105 -9.26 9.68 8.17
CA ILE A 105 -9.25 10.93 7.38
C ILE A 105 -10.64 11.57 7.39
N GLY A 106 -11.69 10.78 7.15
CA GLY A 106 -13.07 11.24 7.17
C GLY A 106 -13.47 11.83 8.53
N LEU A 107 -13.12 11.15 9.62
CA LEU A 107 -13.34 11.62 10.98
C LEU A 107 -12.59 12.93 11.27
N ALA A 108 -11.31 13.00 10.89
CA ALA A 108 -10.47 14.18 11.12
C ALA A 108 -10.93 15.42 10.35
N LEU A 109 -11.55 15.24 9.18
CA LEU A 109 -12.12 16.31 8.36
C LEU A 109 -13.60 16.60 8.67
N GLY A 110 -14.24 15.82 9.54
CA GLY A 110 -15.66 15.95 9.87
C GLY A 110 -16.59 15.61 8.70
N LEU A 111 -16.20 14.64 7.86
CA LEU A 111 -17.00 14.19 6.72
C LEU A 111 -18.20 13.37 7.18
N ASP A 112 -19.26 13.35 6.37
CA ASP A 112 -20.42 12.48 6.59
C ASP A 112 -20.00 11.00 6.57
N THR A 113 -20.24 10.30 7.68
CA THR A 113 -19.84 8.89 7.85
C THR A 113 -20.45 7.98 6.79
N ASN A 114 -21.66 8.25 6.31
CA ASN A 114 -22.29 7.43 5.26
C ASN A 114 -21.57 7.60 3.91
N ALA A 115 -21.19 8.84 3.56
CA ALA A 115 -20.37 9.12 2.38
C ALA A 115 -18.99 8.44 2.47
N VAL A 116 -18.36 8.45 3.65
CA VAL A 116 -17.07 7.76 3.88
C VAL A 116 -17.22 6.25 3.66
N GLU A 117 -18.18 5.62 4.34
CA GLU A 117 -18.40 4.17 4.21
C GLU A 117 -18.82 3.76 2.79
N LYS A 118 -19.53 4.62 2.06
CA LYS A 118 -19.85 4.37 0.65
C LYS A 118 -18.58 4.24 -0.21
N ASN A 119 -17.61 5.13 -0.02
CA ASN A 119 -16.32 5.06 -0.74
C ASN A 119 -15.49 3.84 -0.32
N VAL A 120 -15.42 3.55 0.98
CA VAL A 120 -14.73 2.35 1.48
C VAL A 120 -15.34 1.08 0.89
N ARG A 121 -16.67 0.94 0.90
CA ARG A 121 -17.37 -0.21 0.30
C ARG A 121 -17.11 -0.31 -1.20
N LYS A 122 -17.12 0.80 -1.94
CA LYS A 122 -16.79 0.83 -3.37
C LYS A 122 -15.38 0.26 -3.60
N GLY A 123 -14.39 0.71 -2.82
CA GLY A 123 -13.01 0.22 -2.89
C GLY A 123 -12.89 -1.28 -2.61
N LEU A 124 -13.49 -1.74 -1.51
CA LEU A 124 -13.49 -3.16 -1.12
C LEU A 124 -14.20 -4.06 -2.14
N LEU A 125 -15.28 -3.58 -2.77
CA LEU A 125 -15.94 -4.29 -3.86
C LEU A 125 -15.04 -4.39 -5.09
N GLY A 126 -14.31 -3.32 -5.43
CA GLY A 126 -13.28 -3.35 -6.48
C GLY A 126 -12.24 -4.43 -6.24
N VAL A 127 -11.69 -4.48 -5.03
CA VAL A 127 -10.76 -5.54 -4.60
C VAL A 127 -11.38 -6.93 -4.81
N THR A 128 -12.60 -7.13 -4.32
CA THR A 128 -13.30 -8.43 -4.42
C THR A 128 -13.54 -8.86 -5.87
N ASN A 129 -13.86 -7.92 -6.75
CA ASN A 129 -14.09 -8.22 -8.16
C ASN A 129 -12.79 -8.58 -8.87
N ASP A 130 -11.74 -7.79 -8.67
CA ASP A 130 -10.49 -7.94 -9.40
C ASP A 130 -9.68 -9.15 -8.90
N ILE A 131 -9.72 -9.43 -7.59
CA ILE A 131 -8.95 -10.53 -6.99
C ILE A 131 -9.36 -11.89 -7.54
N ASN A 132 -10.61 -12.05 -8.01
CA ASN A 132 -11.08 -13.29 -8.62
C ASN A 132 -10.23 -13.74 -9.82
N SER A 133 -9.53 -12.81 -10.48
CA SER A 133 -8.64 -13.12 -11.61
C SER A 133 -7.34 -13.82 -11.19
N TYR A 134 -6.91 -13.64 -9.93
CA TYR A 134 -5.61 -14.10 -9.44
C TYR A 134 -5.70 -15.00 -8.21
N GLY A 135 -6.83 -14.97 -7.49
CA GLY A 135 -7.02 -15.61 -6.19
C GLY A 135 -6.68 -17.10 -6.20
N SER A 136 -7.20 -17.86 -7.16
CA SER A 136 -6.90 -19.31 -7.27
C SER A 136 -5.43 -19.61 -7.58
N GLU A 137 -4.74 -18.68 -8.24
CA GLU A 137 -3.33 -18.86 -8.57
C GLU A 137 -2.44 -18.56 -7.38
N VAL A 138 -2.83 -17.59 -6.54
CA VAL A 138 -2.06 -17.08 -5.39
C VAL A 138 -2.34 -17.88 -4.12
N TYR A 139 -3.56 -18.37 -3.94
CA TYR A 139 -3.99 -19.05 -2.72
C TYR A 139 -3.12 -20.27 -2.39
N GLY A 140 -2.71 -20.36 -1.14
CA GLY A 140 -1.91 -21.46 -0.62
C GLY A 140 -0.44 -21.46 -1.05
N LYS A 141 -0.01 -20.49 -1.88
CA LYS A 141 1.40 -20.37 -2.26
C LYS A 141 2.28 -20.18 -1.02
N ARG A 142 3.45 -20.80 -1.03
CA ARG A 142 4.47 -20.64 0.01
C ARG A 142 5.47 -19.60 -0.41
N ILE A 143 5.55 -18.49 0.32
CA ILE A 143 6.46 -17.39 0.03
C ILE A 143 7.51 -17.27 1.13
N LEU A 144 8.78 -17.27 0.74
CA LEU A 144 9.86 -16.89 1.65
C LEU A 144 9.92 -15.36 1.71
N LEU A 145 9.61 -14.80 2.89
CA LEU A 145 9.56 -13.36 3.11
C LEU A 145 10.84 -12.89 3.81
N LEU A 146 11.60 -12.03 3.14
CA LEU A 146 12.88 -11.49 3.61
C LEU A 146 12.75 -10.11 4.26
N HIS A 147 11.53 -9.60 4.48
CA HIS A 147 11.33 -8.36 5.23
C HIS A 147 11.30 -8.58 6.74
N ASP A 148 11.94 -7.69 7.49
CA ASP A 148 11.92 -7.61 8.94
C ASP A 148 11.17 -6.37 9.45
N GLY A 149 11.03 -6.25 10.78
CA GLY A 149 10.38 -5.13 11.45
C GLY A 149 8.90 -4.93 11.07
N TYR A 150 8.41 -3.72 11.33
CA TYR A 150 7.02 -3.32 11.12
C TYR A 150 6.57 -3.47 9.66
N GLN A 151 7.44 -3.12 8.70
CA GLN A 151 7.14 -3.31 7.29
C GLN A 151 6.93 -4.80 6.95
N GLY A 152 7.78 -5.68 7.48
CA GLY A 152 7.61 -7.13 7.30
C GLY A 152 6.31 -7.66 7.89
N ASP A 153 5.86 -7.12 9.03
CA ASP A 153 4.60 -7.50 9.67
C ASP A 153 3.37 -7.07 8.83
N LEU A 154 3.41 -5.86 8.26
CA LEU A 154 2.37 -5.39 7.33
C LEU A 154 2.31 -6.25 6.06
N ILE A 155 3.48 -6.56 5.50
CA ILE A 155 3.60 -7.43 4.32
C ILE A 155 3.01 -8.82 4.61
N GLU A 156 3.38 -9.41 5.74
CA GLU A 156 2.87 -10.70 6.17
C GLU A 156 1.34 -10.69 6.35
N SER A 157 0.78 -9.62 6.92
CA SER A 157 -0.68 -9.46 7.04
C SER A 157 -1.37 -9.46 5.67
N VAL A 158 -0.87 -8.68 4.71
CA VAL A 158 -1.47 -8.59 3.37
C VAL A 158 -1.32 -9.89 2.58
N LEU A 159 -0.18 -10.58 2.73
CA LEU A 159 0.00 -11.92 2.14
C LEU A 159 -0.98 -12.92 2.76
N THR A 160 -1.23 -12.84 4.06
CA THR A 160 -2.23 -13.68 4.74
C THR A 160 -3.63 -13.43 4.21
N ASP A 161 -4.01 -12.16 3.96
CA ASP A 161 -5.29 -11.80 3.35
C ASP A 161 -5.44 -12.35 1.93
N LEU A 162 -4.34 -12.50 1.18
CA LEU A 162 -4.30 -13.18 -0.12
C LEU A 162 -4.38 -14.72 -0.03
N GLY A 163 -4.41 -15.27 1.19
CA GLY A 163 -4.34 -16.71 1.43
C GLY A 163 -2.96 -17.31 1.15
N VAL A 164 -1.91 -16.50 1.08
CA VAL A 164 -0.52 -16.94 0.93
C VAL A 164 0.01 -17.42 2.29
N LYS A 165 0.84 -18.46 2.26
CA LYS A 165 1.61 -18.93 3.42
C LYS A 165 2.97 -18.24 3.41
N SER A 166 3.09 -17.14 4.14
CA SER A 166 4.37 -16.49 4.41
C SER A 166 5.26 -17.39 5.28
N ILE A 167 6.56 -17.36 5.00
CA ILE A 167 7.59 -18.05 5.77
C ILE A 167 8.62 -17.01 6.13
N ARG A 168 8.68 -16.65 7.41
CA ARG A 168 9.74 -15.82 7.98
C ARG A 168 10.62 -16.69 8.84
N ASP A 169 11.88 -16.83 8.44
CA ASP A 169 12.85 -17.58 9.21
C ASP A 169 13.73 -16.63 10.02
N LYS A 170 13.64 -16.74 11.35
CA LYS A 170 14.40 -15.89 12.29
C LYS A 170 15.91 -16.04 12.15
N ARG A 171 16.40 -17.10 11.48
CA ARG A 171 17.82 -17.29 11.14
C ARG A 171 18.32 -16.25 10.12
N PHE A 172 17.44 -15.69 9.30
CA PHE A 172 17.79 -14.66 8.33
C PHE A 172 17.56 -13.26 8.89
N LYS A 173 18.63 -12.71 9.45
CA LYS A 173 18.79 -11.26 9.59
C LYS A 173 19.47 -10.71 8.34
N TYR A 174 19.25 -9.44 8.03
CA TYR A 174 19.88 -8.73 6.90
C TYR A 174 21.38 -9.04 6.74
N GLN A 175 22.11 -9.08 7.86
CA GLN A 175 23.56 -9.30 7.91
C GLN A 175 24.01 -10.67 7.37
N ASN A 176 23.09 -11.65 7.31
CA ASN A 176 23.37 -13.03 6.90
C ASN A 176 22.61 -13.46 5.63
N MET A 177 21.94 -12.52 4.95
CA MET A 177 21.24 -12.75 3.68
C MET A 177 22.22 -12.86 2.51
N ARG A 178 22.84 -14.04 2.36
CA ARG A 178 23.62 -14.41 1.18
C ARG A 178 22.80 -15.29 0.25
N GLN A 179 23.06 -15.21 -1.06
CA GLN A 179 22.32 -15.97 -2.08
C GLN A 179 22.29 -17.48 -1.81
N GLU A 180 23.41 -18.07 -1.38
CA GLU A 180 23.50 -19.50 -1.06
C GLU A 180 22.58 -19.90 0.09
N ASN A 181 22.58 -19.11 1.17
CA ASN A 181 21.72 -19.34 2.33
C ASN A 181 20.25 -19.23 1.89
N VAL A 182 19.89 -18.14 1.18
CA VAL A 182 18.50 -17.91 0.71
C VAL A 182 18.03 -19.06 -0.17
N LYS A 183 18.90 -19.55 -1.07
CA LYS A 183 18.63 -20.71 -1.93
C LYS A 183 18.33 -21.95 -1.11
N GLN A 184 19.20 -22.27 -0.15
CA GLN A 184 19.04 -23.43 0.71
C GLN A 184 17.71 -23.36 1.48
N LEU A 185 17.41 -22.22 2.10
CA LEU A 185 16.18 -22.05 2.86
C LEU A 185 14.94 -22.15 1.98
N ALA A 186 14.95 -21.52 0.81
CA ALA A 186 13.83 -21.60 -0.13
C ALA A 186 13.55 -23.06 -0.53
N MET A 187 14.59 -23.88 -0.73
CA MET A 187 14.47 -25.31 -1.00
C MET A 187 13.94 -26.10 0.20
N GLU A 188 14.54 -25.92 1.39
CA GLU A 188 14.11 -26.56 2.64
C GLU A 188 12.63 -26.29 2.94
N GLN A 189 12.23 -25.04 2.74
CA GLN A 189 10.89 -24.56 3.00
C GLN A 189 9.95 -24.74 1.80
N LYS A 190 10.41 -25.33 0.69
CA LYS A 190 9.62 -25.50 -0.53
C LYS A 190 8.90 -24.21 -0.95
N ALA A 191 9.60 -23.08 -0.82
CA ALA A 191 9.08 -21.77 -1.21
C ALA A 191 8.96 -21.71 -2.74
N GLN A 192 7.87 -21.14 -3.21
CA GLN A 192 7.55 -20.99 -4.64
C GLN A 192 7.93 -19.62 -5.17
N LEU A 193 8.10 -18.65 -4.27
CA LEU A 193 8.51 -17.28 -4.57
C LEU A 193 9.24 -16.73 -3.35
N ILE A 194 10.23 -15.91 -3.61
CA ILE A 194 10.92 -15.10 -2.59
C ILE A 194 10.46 -13.66 -2.76
N ILE A 195 10.07 -13.02 -1.67
CA ILE A 195 9.80 -11.58 -1.61
C ILE A 195 10.82 -10.95 -0.69
N GLY A 196 11.56 -9.95 -1.18
CA GLY A 196 12.55 -9.26 -0.38
C GLY A 196 12.78 -7.80 -0.77
N PRO A 197 13.59 -7.09 0.02
CA PRO A 197 13.75 -5.65 -0.09
C PRO A 197 14.64 -5.20 -1.26
N PHE A 198 15.60 -6.02 -1.69
CA PHE A 198 16.64 -5.65 -2.66
C PHE A 198 16.97 -6.79 -3.63
N TYR A 199 17.59 -6.49 -4.77
CA TYR A 199 18.00 -7.51 -5.76
C TYR A 199 19.35 -8.19 -5.45
N ASP A 200 20.13 -7.71 -4.49
CA ASP A 200 21.43 -8.29 -4.11
C ASP A 200 21.32 -9.72 -3.57
N VAL A 201 20.17 -10.04 -2.95
CA VAL A 201 19.80 -11.37 -2.47
C VAL A 201 19.13 -12.24 -3.53
N PHE A 202 19.00 -11.76 -4.77
CA PHE A 202 18.47 -12.52 -5.89
C PHE A 202 19.27 -13.80 -6.11
N VAL A 203 18.56 -14.92 -6.16
CA VAL A 203 19.15 -16.23 -6.44
C VAL A 203 18.75 -16.64 -7.84
N LYS A 204 19.74 -16.74 -8.74
CA LYS A 204 19.51 -17.25 -10.11
C LYS A 204 18.80 -18.61 -10.05
N GLY A 205 17.68 -18.73 -10.76
CA GLY A 205 16.89 -19.94 -10.85
C GLY A 205 15.72 -20.03 -9.85
N LEU A 206 15.59 -19.08 -8.92
CA LEU A 206 14.43 -19.00 -8.03
C LEU A 206 13.55 -17.79 -8.40
N PRO A 207 12.22 -17.94 -8.41
CA PRO A 207 11.32 -16.80 -8.53
C PRO A 207 11.56 -15.79 -7.41
N TYR A 208 11.74 -14.54 -7.79
CA TYR A 208 12.04 -13.45 -6.87
C TYR A 208 11.26 -12.20 -7.30
N MET A 209 10.71 -11.48 -6.34
CA MET A 209 10.21 -10.12 -6.55
C MET A 209 10.68 -9.21 -5.43
N THR A 210 10.98 -7.96 -5.77
CA THR A 210 11.24 -6.94 -4.77
C THR A 210 9.93 -6.40 -4.22
N MET A 211 9.92 -6.08 -2.93
CA MET A 211 8.93 -5.20 -2.36
C MET A 211 9.67 -4.14 -1.53
N PRO A 212 9.48 -2.83 -1.76
CA PRO A 212 8.67 -2.23 -2.82
C PRO A 212 9.12 -2.66 -4.23
N ASP A 213 8.18 -2.64 -5.17
CA ASP A 213 8.49 -2.78 -6.59
C ASP A 213 8.89 -1.40 -7.16
N PRO A 214 9.87 -1.29 -8.05
CA PRO A 214 10.31 0.01 -8.56
C PRO A 214 9.28 0.71 -9.45
N GLU A 215 8.37 -0.02 -10.07
CA GLU A 215 7.42 0.51 -11.08
C GLU A 215 5.96 0.36 -10.66
N THR A 216 5.64 -0.65 -9.85
CA THR A 216 4.29 -1.02 -9.45
C THR A 216 3.99 -0.59 -8.03
N SER A 217 2.88 0.14 -7.86
CA SER A 217 2.35 0.43 -6.54
C SER A 217 1.56 -0.75 -5.98
N TYR A 218 1.84 -1.09 -4.72
CA TYR A 218 1.05 -1.99 -3.90
C TYR A 218 0.20 -1.27 -2.85
N LEU A 219 0.09 0.06 -2.94
CA LEU A 219 -0.72 0.88 -2.05
C LEU A 219 -2.16 1.04 -2.54
N GLY A 220 -3.05 1.32 -1.60
CA GLY A 220 -4.49 1.49 -1.83
C GLY A 220 -5.21 0.17 -2.12
N PHE A 221 -6.48 0.28 -2.49
CA PHE A 221 -7.31 -0.88 -2.82
C PHE A 221 -6.78 -1.64 -4.04
N SER A 222 -6.45 -0.95 -5.14
CA SER A 222 -5.89 -1.58 -6.34
C SER A 222 -4.51 -2.19 -6.12
N GLY A 223 -3.73 -1.64 -5.19
CA GLY A 223 -2.43 -2.17 -4.79
C GLY A 223 -2.47 -3.63 -4.32
N PHE A 224 -3.56 -4.03 -3.65
CA PHE A 224 -3.76 -5.42 -3.24
C PHE A 224 -3.90 -6.37 -4.45
N THR A 225 -4.68 -5.97 -5.45
CA THR A 225 -4.82 -6.71 -6.71
C THR A 225 -3.51 -6.73 -7.49
N ASN A 226 -2.78 -5.61 -7.54
CA ASN A 226 -1.47 -5.55 -8.18
C ASN A 226 -0.48 -6.53 -7.54
N LEU A 227 -0.45 -6.61 -6.20
CA LEU A 227 0.38 -7.58 -5.48
C LEU A 227 -0.01 -9.01 -5.85
N ALA A 228 -1.30 -9.34 -5.86
CA ALA A 228 -1.78 -10.66 -6.27
C ALA A 228 -1.36 -11.01 -7.70
N LYS A 229 -1.48 -10.05 -8.63
CA LYS A 229 -1.05 -10.18 -10.02
C LYS A 229 0.46 -10.42 -10.12
N SER A 230 1.28 -9.62 -9.43
CA SER A 230 2.74 -9.80 -9.41
C SER A 230 3.13 -11.17 -8.85
N ILE A 231 2.53 -11.61 -7.75
CA ILE A 231 2.77 -12.94 -7.18
C ILE A 231 2.38 -14.04 -8.19
N SER A 232 1.20 -13.92 -8.82
CA SER A 232 0.73 -14.85 -9.86
C SER A 232 1.74 -14.98 -11.00
N GLN A 233 2.19 -13.85 -11.55
CA GLN A 233 3.11 -13.79 -12.68
C GLN A 233 4.49 -14.34 -12.32
N MET A 234 5.07 -13.85 -11.23
CA MET A 234 6.43 -14.22 -10.81
C MET A 234 6.51 -15.69 -10.41
N SER A 235 5.48 -16.23 -9.76
CA SER A 235 5.46 -17.64 -9.37
C SER A 235 5.35 -18.62 -10.57
N LYS A 236 4.96 -18.14 -11.75
CA LYS A 236 4.91 -18.96 -12.97
C LYS A 236 6.26 -19.05 -13.68
N LEU A 237 7.20 -18.14 -13.38
CA LEU A 237 8.52 -18.14 -13.97
C LEU A 237 9.29 -19.38 -13.50
N ARG A 238 9.37 -20.39 -14.36
CA ARG A 238 10.38 -21.44 -14.25
C ARG A 238 11.55 -20.99 -15.09
N TYR A 239 12.67 -20.65 -14.47
CA TYR A 239 13.91 -20.50 -15.23
C TYR A 239 14.32 -21.91 -15.66
N HIS A 240 14.22 -22.19 -16.96
CA HIS A 240 14.90 -23.32 -17.55
C HIS A 240 16.41 -23.13 -17.34
N GLU A 241 17.07 -24.19 -16.87
CA GLU A 241 18.53 -24.22 -16.63
C GLU A 241 19.33 -23.85 -17.87
#